data_AF-A0A2E1H525-F1
#
_entry.id   AF-A0A2E1H525-F1
#
_cell.length_a   1.000
_cell.length_b   1.000
_cell.length_c   1.000
_cell.angle_alpha   90.00
_cell.angle_beta   90.00
_cell.angle_gamma   90.00
#
_symmetry.space_group_name_H-M   'P 1'
#
loop_
_entity.id
_entity.type
_entity.pdbx_description
1 polymer ?
#
loop_
_entity_poly.entity_id
_entity_poly.type
_entity_poly.pdbx_seq_one_letter_code
_entity_poly.pdbx_strand_id
1 'polypeptide(L)'
;MSRKKKKFKEVKTDMTPMIDVTFLLLIFFIVTLKFKILEGRLDAALPKDRGTSTSEAEEIDKIDILIKVAEPGELIDEKGTKGLLLYEGREIKVQIGEQKFRYNPFAITNPEDPIPELTTFLQTLLDSPEYSIDETPVSLDARKGVVYGDIVVLLDVVIREKFQKVSFAGTQEQD
;
A
#
# COMPACT_ATOMS: atom_id res chain seq x y z
N MET A 1 28.22 54.83 59.95
CA MET A 1 27.72 54.76 58.54
C MET A 1 26.82 53.55 58.40
N SER A 2 25.54 53.74 58.06
CA SER A 2 24.56 52.64 57.93
C SER A 2 24.46 52.17 56.47
N ARG A 3 24.65 50.87 56.23
CA ARG A 3 24.64 50.25 54.89
C ARG A 3 23.20 49.92 54.48
N LYS A 4 22.61 50.68 53.56
CA LYS A 4 21.26 50.44 53.03
C LYS A 4 21.24 49.18 52.16
N LYS A 5 20.51 48.14 52.60
CA LYS A 5 20.23 46.93 51.78
C LYS A 5 19.24 47.30 50.67
N LYS A 6 19.63 47.13 49.39
CA LYS A 6 18.72 47.22 48.23
C LYS A 6 17.78 46.00 48.24
N LYS A 7 16.46 46.23 48.31
CA LYS A 7 15.45 45.18 48.12
C LYS A 7 15.37 44.86 46.63
N PHE A 8 15.56 43.59 46.27
CA PHE A 8 15.27 43.07 44.93
C PHE A 8 13.75 43.12 44.72
N LYS A 9 13.31 43.76 43.64
CA LYS A 9 11.90 43.79 43.24
C LYS A 9 11.69 42.57 42.33
N GLU A 10 10.80 41.67 42.71
CA GLU A 10 10.42 40.54 41.85
C GLU A 10 9.76 41.09 40.58
N VAL A 11 10.40 40.86 39.44
CA VAL A 11 9.86 41.20 38.12
C VAL A 11 8.97 40.04 37.71
N LYS A 12 7.65 40.26 37.71
CA LYS A 12 6.70 39.31 37.13
C LYS A 12 6.87 39.32 35.62
N THR A 13 7.39 38.23 35.07
CA THR A 13 7.49 38.03 33.62
C THR A 13 6.11 37.81 33.01
N ASP A 14 5.77 38.57 31.98
CA ASP A 14 4.55 38.37 31.22
C ASP A 14 4.72 37.14 30.31
N MET A 15 3.90 36.11 30.54
CA MET A 15 3.96 34.84 29.83
C MET A 15 3.18 34.88 28.51
N THR A 16 2.33 35.89 28.32
CA THR A 16 1.50 36.09 27.13
C THR A 16 2.31 36.07 25.82
N PRO A 17 3.46 36.76 25.69
CA PRO A 17 4.27 36.68 24.47
C PRO A 17 4.92 35.29 24.24
N MET A 18 5.19 34.53 25.30
CA MET A 18 5.74 33.17 25.15
C MET A 18 4.69 32.20 24.63
N ILE A 19 3.46 32.35 25.13
CA ILE A 19 2.30 31.58 24.68
C ILE A 19 2.07 31.84 23.19
N ASP A 20 2.03 33.11 22.76
CA ASP A 20 1.79 33.50 21.37
C ASP A 20 2.80 32.86 20.39
N VAL A 21 4.10 32.90 20.70
CA VAL A 21 5.14 32.27 19.87
C VAL A 21 4.94 30.76 19.74
N THR A 22 4.58 30.07 20.82
CA THR A 22 4.32 28.62 20.75
C THR A 22 3.04 28.27 19.99
N PHE A 23 1.99 29.08 20.11
CA PHE A 23 0.74 28.88 19.37
C PHE A 23 0.92 29.14 17.87
N LEU A 24 1.66 30.18 17.50
CA LEU A 24 2.01 30.44 16.10
C LEU A 24 2.83 29.31 15.48
N LEU A 25 3.74 28.69 16.25
CA LEU A 25 4.49 27.51 15.79
C LEU A 25 3.59 26.28 15.60
N LEU A 26 2.63 26.03 16.50
CA LEU A 26 1.68 24.92 16.36
C LEU A 26 0.80 25.09 15.12
N ILE A 27 0.25 26.29 14.89
CA ILE A 27 -0.54 26.58 13.69
C ILE A 27 0.32 26.47 12.43
N PHE A 28 1.55 27.00 12.48
CA PHE A 28 2.48 26.87 11.37
C PHE A 28 2.75 25.40 11.03
N PHE A 29 3.02 24.54 12.02
CA PHE A 29 3.20 23.11 11.76
C PHE A 29 1.92 22.47 11.23
N ILE A 30 0.75 22.69 11.84
CA ILE A 30 -0.52 22.10 11.37
C ILE A 30 -0.82 22.47 9.91
N VAL A 31 -0.62 23.72 9.51
CA VAL A 31 -0.93 24.21 8.15
C VAL A 31 0.17 23.85 7.14
N THR A 32 1.43 23.74 7.56
CA THR A 32 2.56 23.43 6.66
C THR A 32 2.97 21.97 6.65
N LEU A 33 2.39 21.13 7.52
CA LEU A 33 2.51 19.68 7.47
C LEU A 33 1.92 19.19 6.14
N LYS A 34 2.79 19.11 5.14
CA LYS A 34 2.52 18.31 3.95
C LYS A 34 2.57 16.86 4.39
N PHE A 35 1.41 16.24 4.54
CA PHE A 35 1.31 14.79 4.50
C PHE A 35 1.94 14.36 3.18
N LYS A 36 3.20 13.92 3.23
CA LYS A 36 3.71 13.04 2.18
C LYS A 36 2.88 11.79 2.35
N ILE A 37 1.80 11.67 1.57
CA ILE A 37 1.18 10.40 1.32
C ILE A 37 2.35 9.56 0.81
N LEU A 38 2.78 8.60 1.61
CA LEU A 38 3.81 7.65 1.24
C LEU A 38 3.18 6.72 0.20
N GLU A 39 2.94 7.23 -1.01
CA GLU A 39 2.47 6.45 -2.17
C GLU A 39 3.45 5.30 -2.49
N GLY A 40 4.67 5.34 -1.93
CA GLY A 40 5.69 4.30 -2.06
C GLY A 40 5.79 3.31 -0.89
N ARG A 41 4.89 3.37 0.10
CA ARG A 41 4.80 2.33 1.13
C ARG A 41 3.40 1.79 1.13
N LEU A 42 3.17 0.81 0.27
CA LEU A 42 2.16 -0.21 0.51
C LEU A 42 2.27 -0.60 1.98
N ASP A 43 1.29 -0.20 2.79
CA ASP A 43 1.11 -0.72 4.13
C ASP A 43 0.73 -2.19 3.96
N ALA A 44 1.74 -3.02 3.73
CA ALA A 44 1.64 -4.44 3.94
C ALA A 44 1.39 -4.57 5.44
N ALA A 45 0.12 -4.58 5.82
CA ALA A 45 -0.34 -5.03 7.11
C ALA A 45 -0.03 -6.52 7.19
N LEU A 46 1.26 -6.88 7.30
CA LEU A 46 1.65 -8.21 7.71
C LEU A 46 0.96 -8.41 9.06
N PRO A 47 0.06 -9.41 9.19
CA PRO A 47 -0.56 -9.71 10.46
C PRO A 47 0.55 -9.99 11.46
N LYS A 48 0.72 -9.13 12.46
CA LYS A 48 1.67 -9.34 13.56
C LYS A 48 1.20 -10.43 14.52
N ASP A 49 0.02 -11.01 14.27
CA ASP A 49 -0.70 -11.87 15.19
C ASP A 49 -0.55 -13.37 14.90
N ARG A 50 0.51 -13.77 14.19
CA ARG A 50 0.97 -15.17 14.22
C ARG A 50 1.85 -15.43 15.44
N GLY A 51 1.35 -15.06 16.61
CA GLY A 51 1.68 -15.70 17.88
C GLY A 51 0.62 -16.76 18.13
N THR A 52 1.00 -18.04 17.96
CA THR A 52 0.23 -19.25 18.31
C THR A 52 -0.98 -19.03 19.24
N SER A 53 -2.15 -18.73 18.69
CA SER A 53 -3.41 -18.78 19.42
C SER A 53 -4.27 -19.89 18.83
N THR A 54 -4.33 -20.99 19.57
CA THR A 54 -5.26 -22.10 19.41
C THR A 54 -6.68 -21.65 19.76
N SER A 55 -7.29 -20.87 18.88
CA SER A 55 -8.75 -20.82 18.77
C SER A 55 -9.11 -21.51 17.47
N GLU A 56 -10.07 -22.42 17.51
CA GLU A 56 -10.72 -22.98 16.33
C GLU A 56 -11.34 -21.81 15.54
N ALA A 57 -10.53 -21.21 14.67
CA ALA A 57 -11.01 -20.30 13.66
C ALA A 57 -11.72 -21.17 12.63
N GLU A 58 -12.95 -20.81 12.27
CA GLU A 58 -13.51 -21.23 10.99
C GLU A 58 -12.40 -21.05 9.94
N GLU A 59 -12.10 -22.10 9.18
CA GLU A 59 -11.10 -22.04 8.12
C GLU A 59 -11.63 -21.03 7.08
N ILE A 60 -11.33 -19.75 7.29
CA ILE A 60 -11.65 -18.70 6.33
C ILE A 60 -10.81 -19.00 5.10
N ASP A 61 -11.48 -19.35 4.00
CA ASP A 61 -10.81 -19.63 2.75
C ASP A 61 -10.08 -18.37 2.26
N LYS A 62 -8.78 -18.52 2.04
CA LYS A 62 -7.92 -17.44 1.58
C LYS A 62 -7.88 -17.41 0.06
N ILE A 63 -7.89 -16.20 -0.51
CA ILE A 63 -7.68 -16.02 -1.95
C ILE A 63 -6.19 -15.82 -2.20
N ASP A 64 -5.52 -16.86 -2.68
CA ASP A 64 -4.12 -16.79 -3.11
C ASP A 64 -4.05 -16.41 -4.60
N ILE A 65 -3.55 -15.21 -4.88
CA ILE A 65 -3.31 -14.69 -6.22
C ILE A 65 -1.83 -14.88 -6.57
N LEU A 66 -1.55 -15.90 -7.37
CA LEU A 66 -0.21 -16.21 -7.88
C LEU A 66 0.12 -15.38 -9.12
N ILE A 67 1.18 -14.58 -9.04
CA ILE A 67 1.60 -13.66 -10.10
C ILE A 67 2.91 -14.18 -10.70
N LYS A 68 2.92 -14.44 -12.00
CA LYS A 68 4.07 -14.94 -12.75
C LYS A 68 4.27 -14.13 -14.02
N VAL A 69 5.51 -13.93 -14.41
CA VAL A 69 5.82 -13.38 -15.74
C VAL A 69 5.52 -14.46 -16.77
N ALA A 70 4.63 -14.16 -17.73
CA ALA A 70 4.39 -15.00 -18.89
C ALA A 70 5.41 -14.66 -19.99
N GLU A 71 5.48 -13.37 -20.34
CA GLU A 71 6.44 -12.84 -21.30
C GLU A 71 7.18 -11.67 -20.64
N PRO A 72 8.53 -11.71 -20.54
CA PRO A 72 9.28 -10.68 -19.85
C PRO A 72 9.21 -9.30 -20.52
N GLY A 73 8.99 -9.28 -21.85
CA GLY A 73 9.07 -8.08 -22.67
C GLY A 73 10.50 -7.56 -22.80
N GLU A 74 10.66 -6.50 -23.58
CA GLU A 74 11.94 -5.81 -23.77
C GLU A 74 11.86 -4.37 -23.26
N LEU A 75 12.95 -3.89 -22.65
CA LEU A 75 13.06 -2.51 -22.23
C LEU A 75 13.41 -1.64 -23.44
N ILE A 76 12.48 -0.81 -23.87
CA ILE A 76 12.66 0.14 -24.95
C ILE A 76 12.78 1.56 -24.40
N ASP A 77 13.62 2.37 -25.05
CA ASP A 77 13.71 3.80 -24.80
C ASP A 77 12.56 4.49 -25.53
N GLU A 78 11.61 5.03 -24.78
CA GLU A 78 10.46 5.69 -25.37
C GLU A 78 10.93 7.00 -26.04
N LYS A 79 10.64 7.15 -27.34
CA LYS A 79 11.07 8.32 -28.12
C LYS A 79 10.47 9.61 -27.54
N GLY A 80 11.26 10.34 -26.76
CA GLY A 80 10.88 11.63 -26.18
C GLY A 80 11.11 11.72 -24.67
N THR A 81 11.31 10.59 -24.00
CA THR A 81 11.42 10.51 -22.55
C THR A 81 12.88 10.19 -22.18
N LYS A 82 13.74 11.20 -22.10
CA LYS A 82 15.18 10.99 -21.82
C LYS A 82 15.40 10.12 -20.57
N GLY A 83 15.73 8.85 -20.78
CA GLY A 83 16.13 7.91 -19.74
C GLY A 83 15.00 7.13 -19.05
N LEU A 84 13.75 7.19 -19.55
CA LEU A 84 12.68 6.31 -19.07
C LEU A 84 12.61 5.06 -19.96
N LEU A 85 13.02 3.91 -19.42
CA LEU A 85 12.87 2.63 -20.08
C LEU A 85 11.51 2.04 -19.72
N LEU A 86 10.71 1.69 -20.73
CA LEU A 86 9.42 1.04 -20.56
C LEU A 86 9.47 -0.37 -21.15
N TYR A 87 8.73 -1.30 -20.54
CA TYR A 87 8.60 -2.64 -21.11
C TYR A 87 7.62 -2.63 -22.28
N GLU A 88 8.08 -3.10 -23.44
CA GLU A 88 7.24 -3.43 -24.58
C GLU A 88 7.01 -4.95 -24.64
N GLY A 89 5.76 -5.36 -24.88
CA GLY A 89 5.40 -6.78 -25.04
C GLY A 89 5.41 -7.61 -23.75
N ARG A 90 5.51 -6.99 -22.56
CA ARG A 90 5.47 -7.69 -21.29
C ARG A 90 4.07 -8.22 -20.98
N GLU A 91 3.98 -9.48 -20.54
CA GLU A 91 2.72 -10.12 -20.19
C GLU A 91 2.84 -10.79 -18.81
N ILE A 92 1.86 -10.53 -17.96
CA ILE A 92 1.76 -11.10 -16.61
C ILE A 92 0.62 -12.11 -16.59
N LYS A 93 0.91 -13.29 -16.05
CA LYS A 93 -0.05 -14.34 -15.78
C LYS A 93 -0.44 -14.32 -14.31
N VAL A 94 -1.73 -14.27 -14.06
CA VAL A 94 -2.34 -14.33 -12.75
C VAL A 94 -3.05 -15.65 -12.63
N GLN A 95 -2.89 -16.34 -11.51
CA GLN A 95 -3.56 -17.60 -11.23
C GLN A 95 -4.25 -17.53 -9.87
N ILE A 96 -5.52 -17.91 -9.84
CA ILE A 96 -6.33 -18.04 -8.61
C ILE A 96 -7.00 -19.41 -8.66
N GLY A 97 -6.55 -20.34 -7.82
CA GLY A 97 -6.94 -21.75 -7.92
C GLY A 97 -6.65 -22.32 -9.31
N GLU A 98 -7.70 -22.74 -10.02
CA GLU A 98 -7.63 -23.26 -11.40
C GLU A 98 -7.72 -22.17 -12.47
N GLN A 99 -8.24 -20.99 -12.13
CA GLN A 99 -8.46 -19.91 -13.08
C GLN A 99 -7.16 -19.17 -13.37
N LYS A 100 -6.99 -18.78 -14.65
CA LYS A 100 -5.78 -18.12 -15.15
C LYS A 100 -6.17 -16.92 -15.99
N PHE A 101 -5.60 -15.77 -15.67
CA PHE A 101 -5.80 -14.52 -16.37
C PHE A 101 -4.46 -14.01 -16.90
N ARG A 102 -4.50 -13.21 -17.96
CA ARG A 102 -3.32 -12.55 -18.50
C ARG A 102 -3.61 -11.08 -18.73
N TYR A 103 -2.64 -10.24 -18.47
CA TYR A 103 -2.72 -8.82 -18.79
C TYR A 103 -1.32 -8.24 -19.02
N ASN A 104 -1.27 -7.11 -19.72
CA ASN A 104 -0.06 -6.33 -19.88
C ASN A 104 -0.16 -5.07 -19.01
N PRO A 105 0.67 -4.93 -17.96
CA PRO A 105 0.63 -3.78 -17.06
C PRO A 105 0.87 -2.43 -17.76
N PHE A 106 1.53 -2.44 -18.92
CA PHE A 106 1.91 -1.25 -19.68
C PHE A 106 0.99 -0.97 -20.87
N ALA A 107 0.00 -1.84 -21.14
CA ALA A 107 -0.96 -1.68 -22.24
C ALA A 107 -2.42 -1.72 -21.74
N ILE A 108 -2.68 -1.07 -20.59
CA ILE A 108 -4.04 -0.97 -20.03
C ILE A 108 -4.86 0.02 -20.85
N THR A 109 -5.99 -0.44 -21.38
CA THR A 109 -6.93 0.37 -22.18
C THR A 109 -7.95 1.11 -21.33
N ASN A 110 -8.39 0.50 -20.23
CA ASN A 110 -9.33 1.09 -19.28
C ASN A 110 -8.68 1.16 -17.88
N PRO A 111 -8.25 2.35 -17.43
CA PRO A 111 -7.68 2.52 -16.08
C PRO A 111 -8.67 2.24 -14.94
N GLU A 112 -9.97 2.41 -15.17
CA GLU A 112 -10.99 2.14 -14.14
C GLU A 112 -11.22 0.63 -13.94
N ASP A 113 -10.97 -0.16 -14.98
CA ASP A 113 -11.03 -1.62 -14.95
C ASP A 113 -9.90 -2.25 -15.75
N PRO A 114 -8.70 -2.35 -15.14
CA PRO A 114 -7.52 -2.80 -15.85
C PRO A 114 -7.59 -4.26 -16.30
N ILE A 115 -8.32 -5.10 -15.55
CA ILE A 115 -8.44 -6.54 -15.81
C ILE A 115 -9.90 -6.98 -15.59
N PRO A 116 -10.81 -6.73 -16.55
CA PRO A 116 -12.25 -7.01 -16.39
C PRO A 116 -12.59 -8.47 -16.11
N GLU A 117 -11.83 -9.40 -16.67
CA GLU A 117 -12.01 -10.83 -16.44
C GLU A 117 -11.73 -11.21 -14.98
N LEU A 118 -10.68 -10.63 -14.39
CA LEU A 118 -10.33 -10.84 -12.99
C LEU A 118 -11.37 -10.19 -12.07
N THR A 119 -11.82 -8.99 -12.40
CA THR A 119 -12.90 -8.28 -11.70
C THR A 119 -14.15 -9.15 -11.59
N THR A 120 -14.60 -9.66 -12.73
CA THR A 120 -15.81 -10.50 -12.81
C THR A 120 -15.64 -11.76 -11.98
N PHE A 121 -14.47 -12.37 -12.01
CA PHE A 121 -14.17 -13.56 -11.22
C PHE A 121 -14.16 -13.28 -9.71
N LEU A 122 -13.53 -12.19 -9.26
CA LEU A 122 -13.53 -11.81 -7.84
C LEU A 122 -14.94 -11.52 -7.33
N GLN A 123 -15.78 -10.86 -8.12
CA GLN A 123 -17.19 -10.63 -7.78
C GLN A 123 -17.96 -11.94 -7.69
N THR A 124 -17.73 -12.88 -8.61
CA THR A 124 -18.34 -14.21 -8.56
C THR A 124 -17.95 -14.98 -7.30
N LEU A 125 -16.71 -14.82 -6.81
CA LEU A 125 -16.29 -15.40 -5.54
C LEU A 125 -17.01 -14.74 -4.36
N LEU A 126 -17.12 -13.41 -4.34
CA LEU A 126 -17.83 -12.66 -3.29
C LEU A 126 -19.34 -12.93 -3.23
N ASP A 127 -19.96 -13.38 -4.32
CA ASP A 127 -21.36 -13.82 -4.32
C ASP A 127 -21.56 -15.16 -3.59
N SER A 128 -20.47 -15.92 -3.39
CA SER A 128 -20.52 -17.19 -2.67
C SER A 128 -20.47 -16.94 -1.15
N PRO A 129 -21.24 -17.69 -0.34
CA PRO A 129 -21.30 -17.47 1.11
C PRO A 129 -19.98 -17.75 1.85
N GLU A 130 -19.01 -18.38 1.17
CA GLU A 130 -17.69 -18.71 1.68
C GLU A 130 -16.74 -17.50 1.74
N TYR A 131 -16.99 -16.46 0.92
CA TYR A 131 -16.10 -15.31 0.81
C TYR A 131 -16.81 -14.02 1.23
N SER A 132 -16.16 -13.26 2.11
CA SER A 132 -16.60 -11.92 2.51
C SER A 132 -15.51 -10.88 2.30
N ILE A 133 -15.89 -9.64 1.99
CA ILE A 133 -14.97 -8.53 1.73
C ILE A 133 -14.10 -8.19 2.97
N ASP A 134 -14.67 -8.36 4.16
CA ASP A 134 -14.05 -7.96 5.43
C ASP A 134 -13.17 -9.07 6.03
N GLU A 135 -13.55 -10.33 5.85
CA GLU A 135 -12.91 -11.45 6.54
C GLU A 135 -11.90 -12.18 5.67
N THR A 136 -12.18 -12.30 4.36
CA THR A 136 -11.35 -13.03 3.39
C THR A 136 -9.98 -12.38 3.23
N PRO A 137 -8.90 -13.06 3.61
CA PRO A 137 -7.55 -12.58 3.34
C PRO A 137 -7.19 -12.83 1.87
N VAL A 138 -6.76 -11.78 1.18
CA VAL A 138 -6.19 -11.85 -0.17
C VAL A 138 -4.67 -11.80 -0.07
N SER A 139 -3.99 -12.78 -0.65
CA SER A 139 -2.53 -12.86 -0.71
C SER A 139 -2.05 -12.68 -2.13
N LEU A 140 -1.25 -11.64 -2.38
CA LEU A 140 -0.57 -11.41 -3.65
C LEU A 140 0.81 -12.05 -3.59
N ASP A 141 0.98 -13.22 -4.24
CA ASP A 141 2.24 -13.97 -4.29
C ASP A 141 2.98 -13.68 -5.60
N ALA A 142 3.97 -12.79 -5.52
CA ALA A 142 4.81 -12.42 -6.66
C ALA A 142 5.98 -13.37 -6.82
N ARG A 143 6.07 -14.02 -7.98
CA ARG A 143 7.16 -14.95 -8.34
C ARG A 143 8.32 -14.24 -9.04
N LYS A 144 9.38 -15.00 -9.30
CA LYS A 144 10.61 -14.52 -9.92
C LYS A 144 10.34 -13.71 -11.20
N GLY A 145 10.96 -12.54 -11.28
CA GLY A 145 10.89 -11.65 -12.44
C GLY A 145 9.70 -10.68 -12.44
N VAL A 146 8.74 -10.84 -11.51
CA VAL A 146 7.66 -9.85 -11.31
C VAL A 146 8.26 -8.59 -10.70
N VAL A 147 7.93 -7.43 -11.28
CA VAL A 147 8.38 -6.12 -10.83
C VAL A 147 7.23 -5.35 -10.18
N TYR A 148 7.56 -4.28 -9.47
CA TYR A 148 6.56 -3.48 -8.75
C TYR A 148 5.42 -2.99 -9.66
N GLY A 149 5.75 -2.50 -10.86
CA GLY A 149 4.75 -2.01 -11.82
C GLY A 149 3.72 -3.07 -12.25
N ASP A 150 4.08 -4.35 -12.21
CA ASP A 150 3.14 -5.43 -12.48
C ASP A 150 2.11 -5.53 -11.33
N ILE A 151 2.58 -5.45 -10.09
CA ILE A 151 1.77 -5.68 -8.90
C ILE A 151 0.76 -4.55 -8.68
N VAL A 152 1.13 -3.30 -9.00
CA VAL A 152 0.27 -2.12 -8.79
C VAL A 152 -1.08 -2.28 -9.48
N VAL A 153 -1.09 -2.76 -10.73
CA VAL A 153 -2.34 -2.95 -11.49
C VAL A 153 -3.27 -3.95 -10.81
N LEU A 154 -2.72 -5.04 -10.27
CA LEU A 154 -3.50 -6.04 -9.54
C LEU A 154 -4.00 -5.53 -8.21
N LEU A 155 -3.16 -4.78 -7.50
CA LEU A 155 -3.53 -4.15 -6.25
C LEU A 155 -4.71 -3.20 -6.45
N ASP A 156 -4.69 -2.39 -7.51
CA ASP A 156 -5.76 -1.45 -7.81
C ASP A 156 -7.10 -2.19 -8.00
N VAL A 157 -7.09 -3.34 -8.70
CA VAL A 157 -8.27 -4.19 -8.86
C VAL A 157 -8.77 -4.70 -7.50
N VAL A 158 -7.89 -5.23 -6.65
CA VAL A 158 -8.26 -5.78 -5.33
C VAL A 158 -8.79 -4.70 -4.38
N ILE A 159 -8.15 -3.53 -4.34
CA ILE A 159 -8.59 -2.39 -3.54
C ILE A 159 -9.96 -1.89 -4.02
N ARG A 160 -10.19 -1.86 -5.33
CA ARG A 160 -11.48 -1.45 -5.91
C ARG A 160 -12.62 -2.38 -5.50
N GLU A 161 -12.38 -3.69 -5.45
CA GLU A 161 -13.34 -4.67 -4.90
C GLU A 161 -13.47 -4.62 -3.36
N LYS A 162 -12.80 -3.66 -2.71
CA LYS A 162 -12.90 -3.32 -1.28
C LYS A 162 -12.36 -4.35 -0.28
N PHE A 163 -11.59 -5.34 -0.73
CA PHE A 163 -10.97 -6.31 0.19
C PHE A 163 -10.16 -5.61 1.28
N GLN A 164 -10.49 -5.86 2.55
CA GLN A 164 -9.87 -5.17 3.68
C GLN A 164 -8.52 -5.78 4.09
N LYS A 165 -8.34 -7.08 3.84
CA LYS A 165 -7.15 -7.84 4.27
C LYS A 165 -6.32 -8.24 3.06
N VAL A 166 -5.48 -7.32 2.59
CA VAL A 166 -4.52 -7.60 1.51
C VAL A 166 -3.12 -7.80 2.09
N SER A 167 -2.49 -8.91 1.73
CA SER A 167 -1.13 -9.26 2.12
C SER A 167 -0.26 -9.54 0.91
N PHE A 168 1.04 -9.26 1.03
CA PHE A 168 2.03 -9.56 -0.01
C PHE A 168 2.86 -10.75 0.44
N ALA A 169 2.81 -11.84 -0.31
CA ALA A 169 3.72 -12.95 -0.17
C ALA A 169 4.91 -12.72 -1.11
N GLY A 170 6.08 -12.49 -0.52
CA GLY A 170 7.34 -12.48 -1.24
C GLY A 170 7.88 -13.90 -1.31
N THR A 171 8.12 -14.42 -2.51
CA THR A 171 8.87 -15.66 -2.65
C THR A 171 10.34 -15.40 -2.28
N GLN A 172 10.73 -15.73 -1.05
CA GLN A 172 12.10 -16.22 -0.80
C GLN A 172 12.10 -17.70 -1.17
N GLU A 173 12.48 -18.04 -2.40
CA GLU A 173 12.89 -19.40 -2.71
C GLU A 173 14.30 -19.57 -2.14
N GLN A 174 14.43 -20.42 -1.13
CA GLN A 174 15.69 -21.09 -0.79
C GLN A 174 16.11 -21.89 -2.03
N ASP A 175 17.30 -21.57 -2.56
CA ASP A 175 18.00 -22.40 -3.55
C ASP A 175 18.18 -23.85 -3.07
#